data_AF-A0A9E4LJ92-F1
#
_entry.id   AF-A0A9E4LJ92-F1
#
_cell.length_a   1.000
_cell.length_b   1.000
_cell.length_c   1.000
_cell.angle_alpha   90.00
_cell.angle_beta   90.00
_cell.angle_gamma   90.00
#
_symmetry.space_group_name_H-M   'P 1'
#
loop_
_entity.id
_entity.type
_entity.pdbx_description
1 polymer ?
#
loop_
_entity_poly.entity_id
_entity_poly.type
_entity_poly.pdbx_seq_one_letter_code
_entity_poly.pdbx_strand_id
1 'polypeptide(L)'
;MSLPAQADSDQSIREQIEELKKQIEKLEQQINTKVYEATAKDSKAWYNKIKVKTKKGSGLTFQTADKNYKLRMRFFGQFLANYTDPDADEEGLGFSVRNLWLIW
;
A
#
# COMPACT_ATOMS: atom_id res chain seq x y z
N MET A 1 -12.09 59.82 34.90
CA MET A 1 -12.72 58.51 35.16
C MET A 1 -13.46 58.16 33.88
N SER A 2 -13.19 57.11 33.11
CA SER A 2 -12.87 55.72 33.46
C SER A 2 -12.30 55.02 32.22
N LEU A 3 -11.17 54.31 32.31
CA LEU A 3 -10.77 53.27 31.33
C LEU A 3 -10.06 52.10 32.03
N PRO A 4 -10.80 51.19 32.71
CA PRO A 4 -10.23 49.91 33.16
C PRO A 4 -10.67 48.70 32.32
N ALA A 5 -11.72 48.80 31.50
CA ALA A 5 -12.35 47.63 30.87
C ALA A 5 -11.53 46.95 29.75
N GLN A 6 -10.60 47.66 29.12
CA GLN A 6 -9.82 47.15 27.96
C GLN A 6 -8.58 46.34 28.39
N ALA A 7 -8.05 46.59 29.59
CA ALA A 7 -6.83 45.93 30.07
C ALA A 7 -7.11 44.48 30.55
N ASP A 8 -8.26 44.25 31.18
CA ASP A 8 -8.67 42.92 31.64
C ASP A 8 -8.97 41.96 30.48
N SER A 9 -9.53 42.46 29.37
CA SER A 9 -9.76 41.65 28.17
C SER A 9 -8.46 41.22 27.49
N ASP A 10 -7.46 42.09 27.44
CA ASP A 10 -6.15 41.77 26.84
C ASP A 10 -5.37 40.75 27.66
N GLN A 11 -5.55 40.75 28.99
CA GLN A 11 -4.88 39.80 29.88
C GLN A 11 -5.51 38.39 29.77
N SER A 12 -6.84 38.30 29.70
CA SER A 12 -7.57 37.05 29.43
C SER A 12 -7.22 36.45 28.07
N ILE A 13 -7.07 37.28 27.03
CA ILE A 13 -6.66 36.82 25.69
C ILE A 13 -5.24 36.24 25.72
N ARG A 14 -4.31 36.84 26.49
CA ARG A 14 -2.94 36.32 26.62
C ARG A 14 -2.90 34.97 27.33
N GLU A 15 -3.70 34.79 28.38
CA GLU A 15 -3.82 33.51 29.08
C GLU A 15 -4.37 32.41 28.16
N GLN A 16 -5.40 32.72 27.36
CA GLN A 16 -5.93 31.80 26.36
C GLN A 16 -4.91 31.42 25.29
N ILE A 17 -4.09 32.38 24.84
CA ILE A 17 -3.01 32.12 23.86
C ILE A 17 -1.94 31.19 24.44
N GLU A 18 -1.53 31.38 25.71
CA GLU A 18 -0.56 30.49 26.35
C GLU A 18 -1.11 29.08 26.54
N GLU A 19 -2.37 28.95 26.93
CA GLU A 19 -3.01 27.65 27.11
C GLU A 19 -3.16 26.91 25.78
N LEU A 20 -3.55 27.60 24.72
CA LEU A 20 -3.59 27.04 23.36
C LEU A 20 -2.20 26.62 22.87
N LYS A 21 -1.15 27.41 23.14
CA LYS A 21 0.23 27.02 22.79
C LYS A 21 0.67 25.73 23.49
N LYS A 22 0.37 25.58 24.79
CA LYS A 22 0.65 24.35 25.54
C LYS A 22 -0.13 23.15 24.99
N GLN A 23 -1.36 23.35 24.56
CA GLN A 23 -2.16 22.29 23.94
C GLN A 23 -1.58 21.85 22.58
N ILE A 24 -1.14 22.80 21.75
CA ILE A 24 -0.48 22.51 20.47
C ILE A 24 0.80 21.71 20.69
N GLU A 25 1.66 22.13 21.61
CA GLU A 25 2.92 21.44 21.91
C GLU A 25 2.68 19.98 22.38
N LYS A 26 1.66 19.78 23.22
CA LYS A 26 1.26 18.44 23.67
C LYS A 26 0.73 17.57 22.53
N LEU A 27 -0.03 18.15 21.60
CA LEU A 27 -0.54 17.46 20.42
C LEU A 27 0.58 17.09 19.44
N GLU A 28 1.53 17.99 19.20
CA GLU A 28 2.70 17.74 18.34
C GLU A 28 3.57 16.60 18.89
N GLN A 29 3.79 16.56 20.20
CA GLN A 29 4.49 15.43 20.85
C GLN A 29 3.74 14.11 20.67
N GLN A 30 2.42 14.10 20.84
CA GLN A 30 1.60 12.89 20.63
C GLN A 30 1.63 12.41 19.18
N ILE A 31 1.61 13.33 18.20
CA ILE A 31 1.70 13.00 16.79
C ILE A 31 3.07 12.39 16.48
N ASN A 32 4.16 12.99 16.95
CA ASN A 32 5.51 12.47 16.72
C ASN A 32 5.69 11.06 17.30
N THR A 33 5.20 10.79 18.52
CA THR A 33 5.28 9.46 19.13
C THR A 33 4.46 8.43 18.33
N LYS A 34 3.24 8.78 17.90
CA LYS A 34 2.39 7.88 17.09
C LYS A 34 2.99 7.60 15.72
N VAL A 35 3.60 8.60 15.07
CA VAL A 35 4.29 8.44 13.79
C VAL A 35 5.53 7.55 13.94
N TYR A 36 6.29 7.71 15.02
CA TYR A 36 7.43 6.84 15.33
C TYR A 36 7.00 5.39 15.60
N GLU A 37 5.92 5.18 16.35
CA GLU A 37 5.39 3.84 16.61
C GLU A 37 4.85 3.18 15.35
N ALA A 38 4.15 3.93 14.48
CA ALA A 38 3.67 3.42 13.20
C ALA A 38 4.82 3.00 12.27
N THR A 39 5.84 3.85 12.13
CA THR A 39 7.03 3.55 11.31
C THR A 39 7.85 2.39 11.87
N ALA A 40 7.97 2.27 13.20
CA ALA A 40 8.63 1.13 13.85
C ALA A 40 7.86 -0.18 13.67
N LYS A 41 6.51 -0.13 13.67
CA LYS A 41 5.64 -1.29 13.45
C LYS A 41 5.70 -1.77 12.00
N ASP A 42 5.74 -0.85 11.04
CA ASP A 42 5.91 -1.18 9.62
C ASP A 42 7.32 -1.72 9.33
N SER A 43 8.37 -1.15 9.91
CA SER A 43 9.75 -1.64 9.74
C SER A 43 9.94 -3.10 10.19
N LYS A 44 9.19 -3.55 11.19
CA LYS A 44 9.20 -4.95 11.67
C LYS A 44 8.30 -5.90 10.90
N ALA A 45 7.50 -5.42 9.96
CA ALA A 45 6.55 -6.27 9.28
C ALA A 45 7.27 -7.33 8.42
N TRP A 46 6.86 -8.59 8.55
CA TRP A 46 7.49 -9.74 7.88
C TRP A 46 7.51 -9.60 6.34
N TYR A 47 6.53 -8.90 5.77
CA TYR A 47 6.42 -8.69 4.34
C TYR A 47 7.51 -7.75 3.79
N ASN A 48 8.07 -6.84 4.59
CA ASN A 48 9.18 -5.96 4.16
C ASN A 48 10.49 -6.72 3.92
N LYS A 49 10.60 -7.95 4.44
CA LYS A 49 11.72 -8.85 4.18
C LYS A 49 11.61 -9.56 2.82
N ILE A 50 10.45 -9.49 2.17
CA ILE A 50 10.15 -10.16 0.91
C ILE A 50 10.23 -9.14 -0.22
N LYS A 51 11.19 -9.31 -1.12
CA LYS A 51 11.28 -8.53 -2.34
C LYS A 51 10.59 -9.29 -3.47
N VAL A 52 9.48 -8.76 -3.96
CA VAL A 52 8.82 -9.26 -5.17
C VAL A 52 9.51 -8.64 -6.38
N LYS A 53 10.09 -9.48 -7.22
CA LYS A 53 10.62 -9.05 -8.53
C LYS A 53 9.72 -9.60 -9.62
N THR A 54 9.15 -8.70 -10.40
CA THR A 54 8.45 -9.04 -11.64
C THR A 54 9.37 -8.68 -12.80
N LYS A 55 9.66 -9.65 -13.66
CA LYS A 55 10.35 -9.43 -14.93
C LYS A 55 9.42 -9.93 -16.04
N LYS A 56 9.18 -9.10 -17.05
CA LYS A 56 8.33 -9.44 -18.20
C LYS A 56 8.73 -10.83 -18.75
N GLY A 57 7.77 -11.76 -18.81
CA GLY A 57 7.97 -13.15 -19.28
C GLY A 57 8.62 -14.15 -18.30
N SER A 58 9.05 -13.72 -17.11
CA SER A 58 9.76 -14.59 -16.15
C SER A 58 8.91 -15.10 -14.98
N GLY A 59 7.62 -14.75 -14.94
CA GLY A 59 6.73 -15.06 -13.83
C GLY A 59 6.98 -14.21 -12.59
N LEU A 60 6.41 -14.64 -11.46
CA LEU A 60 6.55 -13.99 -10.16
C LEU A 60 7.75 -14.61 -9.42
N THR A 61 8.74 -13.81 -9.06
CA THR A 61 9.86 -14.26 -8.21
C THR A 61 9.77 -13.57 -6.86
N PHE A 62 9.61 -14.38 -5.81
CA PHE A 62 9.70 -13.95 -4.42
C PHE A 62 11.10 -14.29 -3.91
N GLN A 63 11.81 -13.30 -3.38
CA GLN A 63 13.13 -13.49 -2.84
C GLN A 63 13.26 -12.76 -1.51
N THR A 64 13.87 -13.40 -0.52
CA THR A 64 14.20 -12.74 0.75
C THR A 64 15.30 -11.71 0.56
N ALA A 65 15.32 -10.67 1.40
CA ALA A 65 16.31 -9.59 1.30
C ALA A 65 17.77 -10.10 1.44
N ASP A 66 17.98 -11.13 2.24
CA ASP A 66 19.26 -11.82 2.46
C ASP A 66 19.65 -12.79 1.32
N LYS A 67 18.76 -12.98 0.33
CA LYS A 67 18.89 -13.91 -0.81
C LYS A 67 18.99 -15.39 -0.44
N ASN A 68 18.78 -15.78 0.82
CA ASN A 68 18.86 -17.17 1.26
C ASN A 68 17.70 -18.03 0.73
N TYR A 69 16.54 -17.42 0.48
CA TYR A 69 15.36 -18.12 -0.02
C TYR A 69 14.83 -17.46 -1.29
N LYS A 70 14.43 -18.31 -2.25
CA LYS A 70 13.90 -17.89 -3.54
C LYS A 70 12.79 -18.84 -3.97
N LEU A 71 11.61 -18.29 -4.24
CA LEU A 71 10.49 -18.98 -4.85
C LEU A 71 10.19 -18.34 -6.21
N ARG A 72 9.99 -19.14 -7.25
CA ARG A 72 9.67 -18.64 -8.60
C ARG A 72 8.43 -19.34 -9.12
N MET A 73 7.33 -18.60 -9.21
CA MET A 73 6.09 -19.09 -9.79
C MET A 73 5.96 -18.65 -11.25
N ARG A 74 5.67 -19.58 -12.15
CA ARG A 74 5.40 -19.31 -13.57
C ARG A 74 4.10 -20.01 -13.99
N PHE A 75 3.33 -19.31 -14.80
CA PHE A 75 2.15 -19.85 -15.47
C PHE A 75 2.46 -20.02 -16.95
N PHE A 76 2.19 -21.20 -17.48
CA PHE A 76 2.28 -21.47 -18.91
C PHE A 76 0.90 -21.90 -19.40
N GLY A 77 0.34 -21.14 -20.33
CA GLY A 77 -0.95 -21.43 -20.95
C GLY A 77 -0.80 -21.52 -22.46
N GLN A 78 -1.32 -22.58 -23.07
CA GLN A 78 -1.51 -22.71 -24.51
C GLN A 78 -3.00 -22.70 -24.81
N PHE A 79 -3.42 -21.70 -25.58
CA PHE A 79 -4.81 -21.50 -25.98
C PHE A 79 -4.92 -21.72 -27.48
N LEU A 80 -5.99 -22.38 -27.89
CA LEU A 80 -6.34 -22.61 -29.28
C LEU A 80 -7.67 -21.89 -29.55
N ALA A 81 -7.65 -21.03 -30.56
CA ALA A 81 -8.84 -20.45 -31.15
C ALA A 81 -8.96 -20.99 -32.57
N ASN A 82 -10.03 -21.70 -32.85
CA ASN A 82 -10.32 -22.23 -34.18
C ASN A 82 -11.62 -21.59 -34.68
N TYR A 83 -11.63 -21.23 -35.96
CA TYR A 83 -12.82 -20.81 -36.67
C TYR A 83 -13.16 -21.90 -37.68
N THR A 84 -14.39 -22.41 -37.62
CA THR A 84 -14.90 -23.41 -38.57
C THR A 84 -15.75 -22.69 -39.61
N ASP A 85 -15.49 -22.97 -40.90
CA ASP A 85 -16.10 -22.30 -42.07
C ASP A 85 -17.57 -22.75 -42.27
N PRO A 86 -18.50 -21.84 -42.63
CA PRO A 86 -19.95 -22.05 -42.76
C PRO A 86 -20.51 -23.14 -43.70
N ASP A 87 -19.70 -23.83 -44.51
CA ASP A 87 -20.19 -24.97 -45.32
C ASP A 87 -20.40 -26.26 -44.48
N ALA A 88 -20.09 -26.21 -43.18
CA ALA A 88 -20.51 -27.19 -42.18
C ALA A 88 -21.60 -26.55 -41.30
N ASP A 89 -22.70 -27.27 -41.05
CA ASP A 89 -24.00 -26.80 -40.51
C ASP A 89 -23.99 -26.01 -39.16
N GLU A 90 -22.84 -25.64 -38.59
CA GLU A 90 -22.72 -24.81 -37.38
C GLU A 90 -21.51 -23.86 -37.47
N GLU A 91 -21.77 -22.55 -37.55
CA GLU A 91 -20.75 -21.51 -37.34
C GLU A 91 -20.38 -21.43 -35.84
N GLY A 92 -19.13 -21.72 -35.51
CA GLY A 92 -18.67 -21.71 -34.12
C GLY A 92 -17.23 -21.24 -33.95
N LEU A 93 -17.03 -20.21 -33.13
CA LEU A 93 -15.73 -19.85 -32.57
C LEU A 93 -15.41 -20.85 -31.44
N GLY A 94 -14.57 -21.83 -31.74
CA GLY A 94 -14.08 -22.79 -30.77
C GLY A 94 -12.90 -22.22 -29.98
N PHE A 95 -13.09 -21.97 -28.68
CA PHE A 95 -11.99 -21.67 -27.76
C PHE A 95 -11.68 -22.87 -26.88
N SER A 96 -10.42 -23.31 -26.86
CA SER A 96 -9.99 -24.40 -25.99
C SER A 96 -8.64 -24.10 -25.33
N VAL A 97 -8.48 -24.60 -24.10
CA VAL A 97 -7.21 -24.58 -23.38
C VAL A 97 -6.52 -25.92 -23.65
N ARG A 98 -5.39 -25.89 -24.35
CA ARG A 98 -4.63 -27.10 -24.67
C ARG A 98 -3.79 -27.57 -23.49
N ASN A 99 -3.04 -26.65 -22.90
CA ASN A 99 -2.17 -26.91 -21.77
C ASN A 99 -2.24 -25.73 -20.80
N LEU A 100 -2.35 -26.02 -19.51
CA LEU A 100 -2.22 -25.04 -18.44
C LEU A 100 -1.35 -25.63 -17.34
N TRP A 101 -0.14 -25.10 -17.19
CA TRP A 101 0.84 -25.56 -16.21
C TRP A 101 1.18 -24.45 -15.22
N LEU A 102 1.15 -24.81 -13.94
CA LEU A 102 1.78 -24.05 -12.88
C LEU A 102 3.15 -24.67 -12.59
N ILE A 103 4.21 -23.86 -12.64
CA ILE A 103 5.58 -24.27 -12.34
C ILE A 103 6.06 -23.43 -11.16
N TRP A 104 6.52 -24.06 -10.07
CA TRP A 104 6.96 -23.39 -8.83
C TRP A 104 8.35 -23.81 -8.37
#